data_AF-A0A7Y4NWT3-F1
#
_entry.id   AF-A0A7Y4NWT3-F1
#
_cell.length_a   1.000
_cell.length_b   1.000
_cell.length_c   1.000
_cell.angle_alpha   90.00
_cell.angle_beta   90.00
_cell.angle_gamma   90.00
#
_symmetry.space_group_name_H-M   'P 1'
#
loop_
_entity.id
_entity.type
_entity.pdbx_description
1 polymer ?
#
loop_
_entity_poly.entity_id
_entity_poly.type
_entity_poly.pdbx_seq_one_letter_code
_entity_poly.pdbx_strand_id
1 'polypeptide(L)'
;MSFRRLSLLLVPACAAWLGCGEAPPSEEVNPPEIAMDPREGTAVISSDEFLPGCGETDAGTGPVDAGTSVLVTADTRFHSSAGVTVVPQDLSGRDVEILIPNGIDFDRRTGTPVAGGLRFDNVPDGEYFLRSSRFYYLTRTRHFDLGVNRIGRPDAVYTSLNETPVSAELFNLEPWQQWSSSAEPGSAVQITSADVDVYNSFSYSEEPAVGATSIVDPYAYAFSSNGYGLAVLDQAKGDRLYVNQLNSVAVGTLPSGGTLAYQTLVSSAHLPAFSFTPDGTTSLPLAATLNPVRQTPFSLEWRLNEFSRWRTDSNPTGTIGYSSMSLLPIPFGYQHGWVGYQGELFNLWLPRGEDGVITNRFAYGNPYPSSWGVVGTISYSFRSPTPVIVGTRAHYPSGNIFITDRMDHLIAGPIQPAISPPRELRIDGVDAYVSRVVGTNQPVISWRAPAMGAPRNYVVSVLQLISTFTATPTLRFYVPGDRTQVRLPPGLLLPGTSYYVRVTADDSPNYEPSRAPYVTAELLPAVSADTFSAVFTTP
;
A
#
# COMPACT_ATOMS: atom_id res chain seq x y z
N MET A 1 -13.08 -7.89 -38.49
CA MET A 1 -14.16 -7.45 -37.57
C MET A 1 -13.76 -7.93 -36.18
N SER A 2 -13.12 -7.05 -35.42
CA SER A 2 -12.34 -7.40 -34.22
C SER A 2 -12.78 -6.50 -33.07
N PHE A 3 -13.37 -7.11 -32.05
CA PHE A 3 -13.62 -6.52 -30.74
C PHE A 3 -13.02 -7.49 -29.74
N ARG A 4 -12.01 -7.04 -28.98
CA ARG A 4 -11.67 -7.42 -27.58
C ARG A 4 -10.20 -7.07 -27.29
N ARG A 5 -9.99 -5.97 -26.57
CA ARG A 5 -8.91 -5.83 -25.59
C ARG A 5 -9.50 -5.09 -24.38
N LEU A 6 -9.75 -5.84 -23.30
CA LEU A 6 -9.86 -5.30 -21.95
C LEU A 6 -8.57 -5.72 -21.25
N SER A 7 -7.52 -4.94 -21.46
CA SER A 7 -6.31 -5.01 -20.66
C SER A 7 -6.58 -4.18 -19.40
N LEU A 8 -6.72 -4.84 -18.25
CA LEU A 8 -6.73 -4.19 -16.94
C LEU A 8 -5.29 -3.81 -16.60
N LEU A 9 -4.82 -2.73 -17.23
CA LEU A 9 -3.64 -1.98 -16.83
C LEU A 9 -4.11 -0.55 -16.56
N LEU A 10 -3.93 -0.09 -15.33
CA LEU A 10 -4.05 1.31 -14.97
C LEU A 10 -2.87 2.06 -15.59
N VAL A 11 -3.08 2.68 -16.75
CA VAL A 11 -2.20 3.70 -17.35
C VAL A 11 -3.07 4.91 -17.69
N PRO A 12 -2.75 6.13 -17.23
CA PRO A 12 -3.40 7.33 -17.71
C PRO A 12 -2.56 7.92 -18.85
N ALA A 13 -2.97 7.73 -20.10
CA ALA A 13 -2.43 8.50 -21.21
C ALA A 13 -3.54 9.36 -21.82
N CYS A 14 -3.45 10.66 -21.53
CA CYS A 14 -4.06 11.69 -22.35
C CYS A 14 -3.39 11.69 -23.72
N ALA A 15 -4.19 11.77 -24.79
CA ALA A 15 -3.78 12.40 -26.02
C ALA A 15 -4.98 13.08 -26.67
N ALA A 16 -4.87 14.39 -26.78
CA ALA A 16 -5.70 15.24 -27.61
C ALA A 16 -5.56 14.87 -29.09
N TRP A 17 -6.51 15.32 -29.92
CA TRP A 17 -6.24 16.23 -31.05
C TRP A 17 -7.52 16.47 -31.86
N LEU A 18 -7.79 17.73 -32.21
CA LEU A 18 -8.16 18.21 -33.55
C LEU A 18 -8.25 19.76 -33.57
N GLY A 19 -7.29 20.40 -34.25
CA GLY A 19 -7.57 21.33 -35.36
C GLY A 19 -7.86 22.83 -35.13
N CYS A 20 -6.80 23.64 -35.30
CA CYS A 20 -6.65 24.90 -36.07
C CYS A 20 -7.53 26.17 -35.84
N GLY A 21 -6.83 27.29 -35.59
CA GLY A 21 -7.24 28.69 -35.86
C GLY A 21 -6.27 29.74 -35.26
N GLU A 22 -5.73 30.65 -36.09
CA GLU A 22 -4.65 31.63 -35.78
C GLU A 22 -5.02 32.83 -34.87
N ALA A 23 -4.10 33.17 -33.94
CA ALA A 23 -3.57 34.46 -33.36
C ALA A 23 -4.47 35.73 -33.10
N PRO A 24 -4.07 36.74 -32.26
CA PRO A 24 -2.76 37.03 -31.63
C PRO A 24 -2.85 37.55 -30.14
N PRO A 25 -1.87 38.29 -29.55
CA PRO A 25 -1.19 37.94 -28.29
C PRO A 25 -1.66 38.74 -27.04
N SER A 26 -1.43 38.21 -25.83
CA SER A 26 -1.29 39.08 -24.64
C SER A 26 -0.58 38.39 -23.46
N GLU A 27 0.48 39.08 -23.04
CA GLU A 27 0.96 39.31 -21.68
C GLU A 27 1.37 38.12 -20.79
N GLU A 28 2.70 37.96 -20.76
CA GLU A 28 3.55 37.61 -19.62
C GLU A 28 2.90 37.91 -18.25
N VAL A 29 2.64 36.85 -17.48
CA VAL A 29 2.63 36.90 -16.01
C VAL A 29 3.38 35.67 -15.52
N ASN A 30 4.63 35.88 -15.08
CA ASN A 30 5.42 34.88 -14.37
C ASN A 30 4.70 34.42 -13.10
N PRO A 31 4.52 33.11 -12.87
CA PRO A 31 4.28 32.60 -11.53
C PRO A 31 5.60 32.54 -10.73
N PRO A 32 5.55 32.73 -9.40
CA PRO A 32 6.73 32.84 -8.57
C PRO A 32 7.50 31.52 -8.48
N GLU A 33 8.83 31.60 -8.55
CA GLU A 33 9.76 30.55 -8.16
C GLU A 33 9.42 30.07 -6.74
N ILE A 34 9.03 28.80 -6.61
CA ILE A 34 9.11 28.10 -5.33
C ILE A 34 10.54 27.58 -5.23
N ALA A 35 11.31 28.27 -4.39
CA ALA A 35 12.68 27.93 -4.07
C ALA A 35 12.80 26.49 -3.58
N MET A 36 13.72 25.74 -4.20
CA MET A 36 14.30 24.53 -3.64
C MET A 36 15.09 24.93 -2.38
N ASP A 37 14.73 24.38 -1.22
CA ASP A 37 15.53 24.51 0.01
C ASP A 37 16.36 23.22 0.23
N PRO A 38 17.69 23.29 0.42
CA PRO A 38 18.54 22.11 0.58
C PRO A 38 18.36 21.49 1.97
N ARG A 39 18.24 20.17 1.98
CA ARG A 39 18.20 19.33 3.19
C ARG A 39 19.52 19.44 3.95
N GLU A 40 19.54 20.17 5.06
CA GLU A 40 20.54 19.99 6.13
C GLU A 40 19.84 19.50 7.40
N GLY A 41 19.67 18.18 7.49
CA GLY A 41 19.49 17.49 8.77
C GLY A 41 20.70 16.60 8.99
N THR A 42 21.40 16.76 10.11
CA THR A 42 22.55 15.92 10.47
C THR A 42 22.07 14.48 10.70
N ALA A 43 22.49 13.56 9.84
CA ALA A 43 22.22 12.13 9.98
C ALA A 43 22.92 11.59 11.25
N VAL A 44 22.17 10.88 12.10
CA VAL A 44 22.73 10.16 13.25
C VAL A 44 22.68 8.67 12.93
N ILE A 45 23.84 8.02 12.93
CA ILE A 45 23.96 6.56 12.86
C ILE A 45 23.87 6.06 14.29
N SER A 46 22.72 5.51 14.70
CA SER A 46 22.54 4.87 16.00
C SER A 46 22.59 3.35 15.86
N SER A 47 23.40 2.68 16.68
CA SER A 47 23.58 1.21 16.67
C SER A 47 22.60 0.46 17.58
N ASP A 48 21.50 1.08 18.00
CA ASP A 48 20.64 0.53 19.04
C ASP A 48 19.39 -0.18 18.48
N GLU A 49 19.10 -1.36 19.03
CA GLU A 49 17.83 -2.07 18.85
C GLU A 49 16.69 -1.21 19.44
N PHE A 50 15.82 -0.67 18.58
CA PHE A 50 14.59 -0.04 19.04
C PHE A 50 13.37 -0.64 18.35
N LEU A 51 12.80 -1.65 19.01
CA LEU A 51 11.34 -1.82 19.07
C LEU A 51 10.78 -0.75 20.04
N PRO A 52 9.58 -0.19 19.81
CA PRO A 52 9.07 0.92 20.61
C PRO A 52 8.60 0.43 21.98
N GLY A 53 9.48 0.48 22.97
CA GLY A 53 9.11 0.21 24.36
C GLY A 53 10.32 0.11 25.29
N CYS A 54 10.69 1.25 25.89
CA CYS A 54 11.20 1.45 27.26
C CYS A 54 12.22 2.60 27.31
N GLY A 55 11.88 3.68 28.04
CA GLY A 55 12.85 4.51 28.78
C GLY A 55 13.75 5.52 28.02
N GLU A 56 13.28 6.77 27.98
CA GLU A 56 13.97 8.07 28.09
C GLU A 56 15.37 8.35 27.50
N THR A 57 15.49 9.52 26.87
CA THR A 57 16.29 10.63 27.44
C THR A 57 15.51 11.95 27.29
N ASP A 58 15.27 12.62 28.41
CA ASP A 58 14.71 13.97 28.47
C ASP A 58 15.55 14.94 27.63
N ALA A 59 14.95 15.48 26.58
CA ALA A 59 15.51 16.60 25.83
C ALA A 59 14.76 17.89 26.19
N GLY A 60 15.34 18.69 27.08
CA GLY A 60 15.09 20.13 27.14
C GLY A 60 14.58 20.66 28.49
N THR A 61 15.44 21.44 29.17
CA THR A 61 15.13 22.28 30.35
C THR A 61 14.28 23.50 30.00
N GLY A 62 13.14 23.28 29.33
CA GLY A 62 12.08 24.27 29.16
C GLY A 62 11.15 24.31 30.40
N PRO A 63 10.36 25.38 30.59
CA PRO A 63 9.40 25.46 31.69
C PRO A 63 8.47 24.25 31.62
N VAL A 64 8.39 23.53 32.74
CA VAL A 64 7.56 22.33 32.93
C VAL A 64 6.12 22.66 32.53
N ASP A 65 5.72 22.13 31.37
CA ASP A 65 4.40 22.36 30.82
C ASP A 65 3.36 21.70 31.72
N ALA A 66 2.26 22.41 31.99
CA ALA A 66 1.23 21.98 32.90
C ALA A 66 0.40 20.84 32.28
N GLY A 67 0.97 19.63 32.19
CA GLY A 67 0.30 18.32 31.99
C GLY A 67 -0.64 18.14 30.79
N THR A 68 -0.84 19.15 29.94
CA THR A 68 -1.90 19.20 28.92
C THR A 68 -1.36 19.38 27.50
N SER A 69 -0.04 19.30 27.33
CA SER A 69 0.61 19.38 26.02
C SER A 69 0.65 18.01 25.34
N VAL A 70 0.46 17.99 24.02
CA VAL A 70 0.71 16.80 23.17
C VAL A 70 1.90 17.11 22.25
N LEU A 71 2.87 16.20 22.18
CA LEU A 71 3.99 16.24 21.25
C LEU A 71 3.76 15.26 20.10
N VAL A 72 3.95 15.74 18.87
CA VAL A 72 3.89 14.94 17.64
C VAL A 72 5.25 14.98 16.94
N THR A 73 5.86 13.81 16.72
CA THR A 73 7.15 13.62 16.01
C THR A 73 6.92 12.95 14.66
N ALA A 74 7.93 12.90 13.78
CA ALA A 74 7.78 12.24 12.47
C ALA A 74 9.08 11.72 11.85
N ASP A 75 10.02 11.23 12.65
CA ASP A 75 11.34 10.84 12.15
C ASP A 75 11.26 9.72 11.11
N THR A 76 12.06 9.84 10.05
CA THR A 76 12.16 8.79 9.02
C THR A 76 13.33 7.89 9.32
N ARG A 77 13.09 6.58 9.32
CA ARG A 77 14.09 5.55 9.61
C ARG A 77 14.42 4.82 8.31
N PHE A 78 15.64 5.04 7.81
CA PHE A 78 16.12 4.47 6.55
C PHE A 78 16.89 3.18 6.79
N HIS A 79 16.40 2.07 6.25
CA HIS A 79 17.00 0.75 6.34
C HIS A 79 17.81 0.47 5.07
N SER A 80 19.11 0.30 5.24
CA SER A 80 20.04 0.03 4.15
C SER A 80 21.01 -1.10 4.52
N SER A 81 21.87 -1.48 3.58
CA SER A 81 22.97 -2.42 3.83
C SER A 81 23.96 -1.95 4.90
N ALA A 82 24.01 -0.64 5.18
CA ALA A 82 24.82 -0.03 6.23
C ALA A 82 24.16 0.00 7.62
N GLY A 83 22.89 -0.43 7.72
CA GLY A 83 22.08 -0.36 8.94
C GLY A 83 20.95 0.66 8.86
N VAL A 84 20.44 1.07 10.03
CA VAL A 84 19.32 2.02 10.16
C VAL A 84 19.86 3.42 10.41
N THR A 85 19.46 4.39 9.59
CA THR A 85 19.76 5.81 9.80
C THR A 85 18.48 6.58 10.09
N VAL A 86 18.47 7.37 11.17
CA VAL A 86 17.32 8.19 11.55
C VAL A 86 17.52 9.60 11.03
N VAL A 87 16.53 10.10 10.30
CA VAL A 87 16.49 11.46 9.76
C VAL A 87 15.28 12.19 10.33
N PRO A 88 15.50 13.15 11.25
CA PRO A 88 14.43 13.98 11.78
C PRO A 88 13.67 14.67 10.65
N GLN A 89 12.34 14.73 10.78
CA GLN A 89 11.49 15.42 9.81
C GLN A 89 10.99 16.73 10.37
N ASP A 90 11.09 17.79 9.57
CA ASP A 90 10.39 19.03 9.88
C ASP A 90 8.89 18.85 9.62
N LEU A 91 8.10 19.17 10.65
CA LEU A 91 6.66 19.17 10.62
C LEU A 91 6.08 20.58 10.43
N SER A 92 6.93 21.61 10.31
CA SER A 92 6.49 22.97 10.02
C SER A 92 5.66 23.02 8.72
N GLY A 93 4.52 23.71 8.76
CA GLY A 93 3.60 23.81 7.63
C GLY A 93 2.83 22.53 7.26
N ARG A 94 3.03 21.39 7.94
CA ARG A 94 2.23 20.18 7.70
C ARG A 94 0.80 20.34 8.20
N ASP A 95 -0.13 19.74 7.49
CA ASP A 95 -1.56 19.71 7.81
C ASP A 95 -1.86 18.73 8.95
N VAL A 96 -1.45 19.11 10.17
CA VAL A 96 -1.64 18.34 11.41
C VAL A 96 -2.42 19.17 12.43
N GLU A 97 -3.46 18.58 13.01
CA GLU A 97 -4.39 19.26 13.90
C GLU A 97 -4.93 18.31 14.98
N ILE A 98 -5.23 18.82 16.16
CA ILE A 98 -5.99 18.09 17.18
C ILE A 98 -7.45 18.55 17.15
N LEU A 99 -8.36 17.58 17.08
CA LEU A 99 -9.81 17.76 17.12
C LEU A 99 -10.36 17.16 18.42
N ILE A 100 -10.87 18.00 19.31
CA ILE A 100 -11.44 17.61 20.60
C ILE A 100 -12.96 17.57 20.46
N PRO A 101 -13.63 16.42 20.67
CA PRO A 101 -15.08 16.33 20.57
C PRO A 101 -15.80 17.29 21.55
N ASN A 102 -16.75 18.07 21.05
CA ASN A 102 -17.61 18.97 21.84
C ASN A 102 -19.07 18.83 21.38
N GLY A 103 -19.76 17.81 21.90
CA GLY A 103 -21.12 17.46 21.48
C GLY A 103 -21.15 16.94 20.03
N ILE A 104 -21.70 17.74 19.12
CA ILE A 104 -21.73 17.44 17.67
C ILE A 104 -20.59 18.11 16.89
N ASP A 105 -19.90 19.07 17.51
CA ASP A 105 -18.80 19.83 16.91
C ASP A 105 -17.44 19.37 17.46
N PHE A 106 -16.36 20.00 16.99
CA PHE A 106 -14.99 19.74 17.44
C PHE A 106 -14.26 21.05 17.70
N ASP A 107 -13.68 21.17 18.90
CA ASP A 107 -12.72 22.22 19.20
C ASP A 107 -11.39 21.88 18.53
N ARG A 108 -10.79 22.87 17.87
CA ARG A 108 -9.58 22.71 17.08
C ARG A 108 -8.36 23.24 17.83
N ARG A 109 -7.24 22.54 17.68
CA ARG A 109 -5.93 22.95 18.20
C ARG A 109 -4.88 22.78 17.11
N THR A 110 -4.17 23.86 16.81
CA THR A 110 -3.04 23.89 15.88
C THR A 110 -1.73 23.66 16.62
N GLY A 111 -0.78 22.97 15.97
CA GLY A 111 0.53 22.72 16.56
C GLY A 111 1.46 23.92 16.43
N THR A 112 2.31 24.12 17.42
CA THR A 112 3.45 25.05 17.38
C THR A 112 4.72 24.24 17.09
N PRO A 113 5.51 24.59 16.06
CA PRO A 113 6.80 23.96 15.82
C PRO A 113 7.73 24.10 17.02
N VAL A 114 8.34 22.99 17.42
CA VAL A 114 9.36 22.89 18.48
C VAL A 114 10.50 22.02 17.98
N ALA A 115 11.63 22.02 18.70
CA ALA A 115 12.70 21.08 18.41
C ALA A 115 12.17 19.64 18.48
N GLY A 116 12.29 18.89 17.38
CA GLY A 116 11.85 17.50 17.29
C GLY A 116 10.39 17.26 16.91
N GLY A 117 9.57 18.31 16.65
CA GLY A 117 8.20 18.09 16.18
C GLY A 117 7.22 19.25 16.35
N LEU A 118 5.94 18.92 16.52
CA LEU A 118 4.85 19.87 16.80
C LEU A 118 4.34 19.67 18.22
N ARG A 119 4.27 20.77 18.99
CA ARG A 119 3.64 20.81 20.31
C ARG A 119 2.24 21.42 20.24
N PHE A 120 1.26 20.76 20.83
CA PHE A 120 -0.11 21.24 20.93
C PHE A 120 -0.43 21.52 22.40
N ASP A 121 -0.67 22.79 22.73
CA ASP A 121 -0.94 23.23 24.10
C ASP A 121 -2.45 23.23 24.39
N ASN A 122 -2.82 23.17 25.68
CA ASN A 122 -4.21 23.21 26.14
C ASN A 122 -5.10 22.10 25.55
N VAL A 123 -4.58 20.88 25.48
CA VAL A 123 -5.34 19.68 25.14
C VAL A 123 -5.86 19.05 26.44
N PRO A 124 -7.18 19.05 26.70
CA PRO A 124 -7.74 18.49 27.92
C PRO A 124 -7.42 17.01 28.10
N ASP A 125 -7.53 16.52 29.32
CA ASP A 125 -7.55 15.08 29.59
C ASP A 125 -8.81 14.44 29.00
N GLY A 126 -8.61 13.41 28.18
CA GLY A 126 -9.67 12.77 27.44
C GLY A 126 -9.23 12.32 26.05
N GLU A 127 -10.19 11.86 25.26
CA GLU A 127 -9.96 11.48 23.88
C GLU A 127 -10.03 12.68 22.95
N TYR A 128 -9.16 12.65 21.95
CA TYR A 128 -9.18 13.57 20.83
C TYR A 128 -8.79 12.82 19.56
N PHE A 129 -9.12 13.37 18.40
CA PHE A 129 -8.53 12.91 17.15
C PHE A 129 -7.27 13.71 16.85
N LEU A 130 -6.15 13.03 16.64
CA LEU A 130 -5.06 13.61 15.87
C LEU A 130 -5.42 13.47 14.39
N ARG A 131 -5.54 14.59 13.68
CA ARG A 131 -5.75 14.63 12.24
C ARG A 131 -4.42 14.89 11.55
N SER A 132 -4.07 14.04 10.60
CA SER A 132 -2.97 14.25 9.64
C SER A 132 -3.55 14.11 8.24
N SER A 133 -3.73 15.23 7.53
CA SER A 133 -4.43 15.26 6.24
C SER A 133 -5.83 14.58 6.30
N ARG A 134 -6.00 13.45 5.62
CA ARG A 134 -7.25 12.65 5.55
C ARG A 134 -7.33 11.50 6.57
N PHE A 135 -6.36 11.41 7.48
CA PHE A 135 -6.29 10.38 8.50
C PHE A 135 -6.62 10.98 9.88
N TYR A 136 -7.43 10.26 10.65
CA TYR A 136 -7.93 10.66 11.97
C TYR A 136 -7.64 9.54 12.95
N TYR A 137 -6.86 9.82 13.99
CA TYR A 137 -6.42 8.85 14.98
C TYR A 137 -7.04 9.19 16.33
N LEU A 138 -8.03 8.42 16.78
CA LEU A 138 -8.62 8.60 18.10
C LEU A 138 -7.62 8.10 19.15
N THR A 139 -7.18 9.00 20.02
CA THR A 139 -6.15 8.68 21.01
C THR A 139 -6.32 9.50 22.28
N ARG A 140 -5.55 9.10 23.30
CA ARG A 140 -5.35 9.81 24.57
C ARG A 140 -3.87 10.02 24.86
N THR A 141 -2.97 9.57 23.98
CA THR A 141 -1.53 9.67 24.18
C THR A 141 -1.11 11.14 24.25
N ARG A 142 -0.03 11.46 24.96
CA ARG A 142 0.60 12.78 24.91
C ARG A 142 1.81 12.82 23.98
N HIS A 143 2.24 11.66 23.49
CA HIS A 143 3.35 11.50 22.55
C HIS A 143 2.88 10.65 21.37
N PHE A 144 2.94 11.21 20.18
CA PHE A 144 2.46 10.57 18.96
C PHE A 144 3.56 10.61 17.90
N ASP A 145 3.86 9.48 17.27
CA ASP A 145 4.92 9.37 16.26
C ASP A 145 4.32 9.12 14.87
N LEU A 146 4.38 10.14 14.02
CA LEU A 146 4.06 10.04 12.59
C LEU A 146 5.29 9.61 11.76
N GLY A 147 6.31 9.02 12.41
CA GLY A 147 7.50 8.49 11.76
C GLY A 147 7.18 7.32 10.85
N VAL A 148 8.06 7.09 9.88
CA VAL A 148 7.94 6.03 8.88
C VAL A 148 9.24 5.25 8.78
N ASN A 149 9.16 3.97 8.45
CA ASN A 149 10.34 3.25 7.98
C ASN A 149 10.39 3.31 6.45
N ARG A 150 11.61 3.36 5.92
CA ARG A 150 11.89 3.36 4.50
C ARG A 150 13.06 2.45 4.22
N ILE A 151 13.07 1.85 3.04
CA ILE A 151 14.23 1.13 2.55
C ILE A 151 15.13 2.09 1.77
N GLY A 152 16.42 1.76 1.67
CA GLY A 152 17.41 2.51 0.91
C GLY A 152 18.13 3.57 1.73
N ARG A 153 19.01 4.30 1.05
CA ARG A 153 19.87 5.30 1.67
C ARG A 153 19.12 6.62 1.93
N PRO A 154 19.36 7.33 3.05
CA PRO A 154 18.69 8.59 3.38
C PRO A 154 19.02 9.74 2.40
N ASP A 155 20.17 9.67 1.75
CA ASP A 155 20.65 10.65 0.77
C ASP A 155 20.29 10.28 -0.67
N ALA A 156 19.41 9.30 -0.88
CA ALA A 156 18.87 8.97 -2.19
C ALA A 156 18.09 10.16 -2.77
N VAL A 157 18.30 10.43 -4.06
CA VAL A 157 17.65 11.52 -4.78
C VAL A 157 16.61 10.93 -5.72
N TYR A 158 15.42 11.53 -5.74
CA TYR A 158 14.31 11.11 -6.59
C TYR A 158 13.87 12.27 -7.47
N THR A 159 13.56 11.96 -8.71
CA THR A 159 13.02 12.91 -9.68
C THR A 159 11.50 13.02 -9.53
N SER A 160 10.86 14.02 -10.14
CA SER A 160 9.39 14.12 -10.15
C SER A 160 8.72 13.21 -11.21
N LEU A 161 9.51 12.47 -11.98
CA LEU A 161 9.02 11.61 -13.06
C LEU A 161 8.64 10.24 -12.49
N ASN A 162 7.55 9.67 -13.00
CA ASN A 162 7.11 8.31 -12.64
C ASN A 162 7.37 7.30 -13.75
N GLU A 163 7.86 7.74 -14.90
CA GLU A 163 8.20 6.90 -16.04
C GLU A 163 9.50 7.34 -16.69
N THR A 164 10.24 6.38 -17.26
CA THR A 164 11.46 6.64 -18.02
C THR A 164 11.56 5.67 -19.20
N PRO A 165 12.05 6.12 -20.36
CA PRO A 165 12.41 5.20 -21.43
C PRO A 165 13.52 4.25 -20.95
N VAL A 166 13.57 3.06 -21.55
CA VAL A 166 14.50 1.99 -21.25
C VAL A 166 15.05 1.44 -22.55
N SER A 167 16.36 1.25 -22.63
CA SER A 167 17.01 0.49 -23.69
C SER A 167 17.34 -0.89 -23.14
N ALA A 168 16.53 -1.88 -23.51
CA ALA A 168 16.61 -3.22 -22.96
C ALA A 168 17.36 -4.18 -23.91
N GLU A 169 18.38 -4.84 -23.36
CA GLU A 169 19.12 -5.95 -23.99
C GLU A 169 19.23 -7.08 -22.95
N LEU A 170 18.17 -7.88 -22.86
CA LEU A 170 18.05 -8.96 -21.88
C LEU A 170 18.20 -10.31 -22.60
N PHE A 171 19.14 -11.12 -22.14
CA PHE A 171 19.45 -12.43 -22.72
C PHE A 171 19.32 -13.56 -21.71
N ASN A 172 19.22 -14.80 -22.22
CA ASN A 172 19.08 -16.02 -21.43
C ASN A 172 17.85 -16.00 -20.51
N LEU A 173 16.74 -15.45 -21.04
CA LEU A 173 15.44 -15.56 -20.42
C LEU A 173 14.95 -17.00 -20.52
N GLU A 174 14.21 -17.46 -19.51
CA GLU A 174 13.36 -18.63 -19.66
C GLU A 174 12.31 -18.37 -20.77
N PRO A 175 11.87 -19.40 -21.51
CA PRO A 175 10.98 -19.24 -22.65
C PRO A 175 9.76 -18.37 -22.31
N TRP A 176 9.58 -17.29 -23.07
CA TRP A 176 8.53 -16.32 -22.81
C TRP A 176 7.12 -16.92 -22.94
N GLN A 177 6.28 -16.65 -21.94
CA GLN A 177 4.91 -17.11 -21.88
C GLN A 177 3.97 -15.91 -22.06
N GLN A 178 2.99 -16.08 -22.93
CA GLN A 178 1.98 -15.05 -23.16
C GLN A 178 0.94 -15.02 -22.05
N TRP A 179 0.33 -13.85 -21.87
CA TRP A 179 -0.80 -13.71 -20.98
C TRP A 179 -1.99 -14.56 -21.50
N SER A 180 -2.58 -15.36 -20.61
CA SER A 180 -3.77 -16.17 -20.90
C SER A 180 -4.98 -15.69 -20.10
N SER A 181 -4.78 -15.49 -18.79
CA SER A 181 -5.84 -15.08 -17.88
C SER A 181 -5.25 -14.37 -16.66
N SER A 182 -6.10 -13.87 -15.75
CA SER A 182 -5.62 -13.34 -14.47
C SER A 182 -4.96 -14.38 -13.58
N ALA A 183 -5.34 -15.66 -13.71
CA ALA A 183 -4.72 -16.77 -12.96
C ALA A 183 -3.46 -17.31 -13.66
N GLU A 184 -3.26 -16.97 -14.93
CA GLU A 184 -2.13 -17.37 -15.77
C GLU A 184 -1.61 -16.13 -16.53
N PRO A 185 -0.95 -15.19 -15.84
CA PRO A 185 -0.55 -13.92 -16.45
C PRO A 185 0.63 -14.03 -17.41
N GLY A 186 1.28 -15.19 -17.51
CA GLY A 186 2.44 -15.42 -18.37
C GLY A 186 3.74 -14.90 -17.76
N SER A 187 4.62 -14.40 -18.61
CA SER A 187 5.93 -13.86 -18.25
C SER A 187 5.89 -12.36 -17.93
N ALA A 188 6.75 -11.93 -17.02
CA ALA A 188 6.94 -10.51 -16.70
C ALA A 188 8.40 -10.22 -16.35
N VAL A 189 8.80 -8.95 -16.46
CA VAL A 189 10.11 -8.46 -15.99
C VAL A 189 9.88 -7.40 -14.91
N GLN A 190 10.66 -7.48 -13.84
CA GLN A 190 10.66 -6.54 -12.73
C GLN A 190 12.06 -5.95 -12.53
N ILE A 191 12.12 -4.68 -12.17
CA ILE A 191 13.36 -3.97 -11.87
C ILE A 191 13.30 -3.50 -10.42
N THR A 192 14.25 -3.90 -9.59
CA THR A 192 14.23 -3.60 -8.16
C THR A 192 15.58 -3.16 -7.61
N SER A 193 15.57 -2.40 -6.50
CA SER A 193 16.77 -2.06 -5.73
C SER A 193 16.40 -1.72 -4.29
N ALA A 194 17.04 -2.42 -3.35
CA ALA A 194 16.94 -2.11 -1.93
C ALA A 194 17.86 -0.97 -1.50
N ASP A 195 18.85 -0.60 -2.33
CA ASP A 195 19.79 0.46 -2.00
C ASP A 195 19.15 1.85 -2.14
N VAL A 196 18.19 2.00 -3.05
CA VAL A 196 17.54 3.27 -3.38
C VAL A 196 16.02 3.17 -3.55
N ASP A 197 15.38 2.20 -2.90
CA ASP A 197 13.92 1.98 -2.90
C ASP A 197 13.28 1.99 -4.30
N VAL A 198 13.81 1.15 -5.18
CA VAL A 198 13.29 0.97 -6.53
C VAL A 198 12.44 -0.28 -6.58
N TYR A 199 11.21 -0.09 -7.05
CA TYR A 199 10.41 -1.10 -7.71
C TYR A 199 9.77 -0.46 -8.94
N ASN A 200 10.12 -0.97 -10.11
CA ASN A 200 9.54 -0.53 -11.37
C ASN A 200 8.97 -1.72 -12.14
N SER A 201 7.77 -1.54 -12.68
CA SER A 201 7.23 -2.44 -13.69
C SER A 201 7.93 -2.16 -15.02
N PHE A 202 8.41 -3.22 -15.68
CA PHE A 202 8.94 -3.14 -17.03
C PHE A 202 7.81 -3.32 -18.04
N SER A 203 7.87 -2.58 -19.13
CA SER A 203 6.95 -2.75 -20.24
C SER A 203 7.69 -2.60 -21.56
N TYR A 204 7.25 -3.41 -22.50
CA TYR A 204 7.85 -3.55 -23.82
C TYR A 204 7.08 -2.72 -24.84
N SER A 205 7.79 -2.21 -25.84
CA SER A 205 7.20 -1.53 -27.01
C SER A 205 6.49 -2.54 -27.92
N GLU A 206 7.06 -3.74 -28.03
CA GLU A 206 6.50 -4.88 -28.73
C GLU A 206 6.49 -6.13 -27.86
N GLU A 207 5.39 -6.86 -27.89
CA GLU A 207 5.20 -8.06 -27.07
C GLU A 207 6.16 -9.18 -27.47
N PRO A 208 7.00 -9.69 -26.55
CA PRO A 208 7.96 -10.74 -26.88
C PRO A 208 7.25 -12.00 -27.38
N ALA A 209 7.75 -12.59 -28.46
CA ALA A 209 7.14 -13.79 -29.04
C ALA A 209 7.11 -14.96 -28.03
N VAL A 210 6.09 -15.82 -28.11
CA VAL A 210 6.04 -17.07 -27.32
C VAL A 210 7.34 -17.85 -27.52
N GLY A 211 7.97 -18.27 -26.41
CA GLY A 211 9.20 -19.03 -26.42
C GLY A 211 10.47 -18.21 -26.68
N ALA A 212 10.36 -16.88 -26.85
CA ALA A 212 11.54 -16.02 -26.93
C ALA A 212 12.37 -16.14 -25.64
N THR A 213 13.69 -16.16 -25.80
CA THR A 213 14.67 -16.27 -24.70
C THR A 213 15.53 -15.00 -24.58
N SER A 214 15.11 -13.92 -25.25
CA SER A 214 15.77 -12.62 -25.23
C SER A 214 14.78 -11.50 -25.54
N ILE A 215 15.03 -10.33 -24.98
CA ILE A 215 14.34 -9.08 -25.28
C ILE A 215 15.40 -8.08 -25.73
N VAL A 216 15.27 -7.58 -26.96
CA VAL A 216 16.07 -6.46 -27.48
C VAL A 216 15.08 -5.38 -27.90
N ASP A 217 14.89 -4.40 -27.04
CA ASP A 217 13.87 -3.37 -27.18
C ASP A 217 14.44 -1.99 -26.81
N PRO A 218 14.79 -1.15 -27.81
CA PRO A 218 15.34 0.18 -27.57
C PRO A 218 14.28 1.21 -27.14
N TYR A 219 12.99 0.84 -27.17
CA TYR A 219 11.85 1.72 -26.88
C TYR A 219 10.99 1.20 -25.73
N ALA A 220 11.55 0.33 -24.87
CA ALA A 220 10.89 -0.13 -23.67
C ALA A 220 10.70 1.03 -22.68
N TYR A 221 9.90 0.80 -21.64
CA TYR A 221 9.68 1.78 -20.58
C TYR A 221 9.62 1.11 -19.21
N ALA A 222 10.04 1.87 -18.20
CA ALA A 222 9.91 1.51 -16.80
C ALA A 222 9.00 2.54 -16.11
N PHE A 223 8.05 2.04 -15.34
CA PHE A 223 7.14 2.86 -14.55
C PHE A 223 7.34 2.56 -13.07
N SER A 224 7.47 3.61 -12.26
CA SER A 224 7.57 3.50 -10.80
C SER A 224 6.22 3.69 -10.13
N SER A 225 5.92 2.81 -9.17
CA SER A 225 4.70 2.86 -8.38
C SER A 225 4.95 3.11 -6.89
N ASN A 226 6.19 3.47 -6.50
CA ASN A 226 6.59 3.69 -5.11
C ASN A 226 6.07 5.01 -4.49
N GLY A 227 5.49 5.90 -5.31
CA GLY A 227 4.93 7.19 -4.88
C GLY A 227 5.95 8.31 -4.70
N TYR A 228 7.24 8.05 -4.93
CA TYR A 228 8.33 9.02 -4.81
C TYR A 228 9.15 9.08 -6.10
N GLY A 229 8.50 9.15 -7.26
CA GLY A 229 9.16 9.25 -8.57
C GLY A 229 10.28 8.24 -8.81
N LEU A 230 11.11 8.50 -9.82
CA LEU A 230 12.23 7.63 -10.18
C LEU A 230 13.51 8.04 -9.46
N ALA A 231 14.19 7.06 -8.87
CA ALA A 231 15.47 7.24 -8.20
C ALA A 231 16.59 7.62 -9.20
N VAL A 232 17.48 8.51 -8.77
CA VAL A 232 18.78 8.75 -9.41
C VAL A 232 19.76 7.69 -8.91
N LEU A 233 20.36 6.96 -9.83
CA LEU A 233 21.38 5.96 -9.53
C LEU A 233 22.76 6.63 -9.53
N ASP A 234 23.57 6.32 -8.52
CA ASP A 234 24.93 6.81 -8.36
C ASP A 234 25.92 5.64 -8.23
N GLN A 235 26.76 5.48 -9.26
CA GLN A 235 27.81 4.46 -9.30
C GLN A 235 28.78 4.56 -8.10
N ALA A 236 29.13 5.79 -7.68
CA ALA A 236 30.10 6.00 -6.62
C ALA A 236 29.56 5.59 -5.25
N LYS A 237 28.23 5.59 -5.10
CA LYS A 237 27.52 5.11 -3.90
C LYS A 237 27.13 3.64 -3.98
N GLY A 238 27.45 3.00 -5.12
CA GLY A 238 27.28 1.57 -5.31
C GLY A 238 25.87 1.15 -5.68
N ASP A 239 25.03 2.06 -6.18
CA ASP A 239 23.63 1.77 -6.50
C ASP A 239 23.51 0.74 -7.63
N ARG A 240 22.79 -0.34 -7.36
CA ARG A 240 22.61 -1.48 -8.27
C ARG A 240 21.15 -1.81 -8.46
N LEU A 241 20.86 -2.46 -9.59
CA LEU A 241 19.53 -2.96 -9.91
C LEU A 241 19.54 -4.48 -10.02
N TYR A 242 18.47 -5.11 -9.55
CA TYR A 242 18.07 -6.44 -9.96
C TYR A 242 17.13 -6.34 -11.16
N VAL A 243 17.34 -7.20 -12.16
CA VAL A 243 16.42 -7.43 -13.27
C VAL A 243 15.93 -8.87 -13.14
N ASN A 244 14.65 -9.04 -12.85
CA ASN A 244 14.04 -10.32 -12.51
C ASN A 244 13.03 -10.72 -13.57
N GLN A 245 13.13 -11.94 -14.08
CA GLN A 245 12.08 -12.54 -14.89
C GLN A 245 11.18 -13.40 -14.01
N LEU A 246 9.87 -13.23 -14.17
CA LEU A 246 8.87 -14.12 -13.60
C LEU A 246 8.14 -14.87 -14.72
N ASN A 247 7.81 -16.13 -14.48
CA ASN A 247 7.03 -16.97 -15.39
C ASN A 247 5.88 -17.66 -14.66
N SER A 248 4.82 -18.02 -15.42
CA SER A 248 3.72 -18.81 -14.90
C SER A 248 4.06 -20.30 -14.87
N VAL A 249 3.57 -21.00 -13.86
CA VAL A 249 3.78 -22.43 -13.61
C VAL A 249 2.44 -23.05 -13.22
N ALA A 250 1.96 -24.00 -14.03
CA ALA A 250 0.78 -24.79 -13.72
C ALA A 250 1.16 -25.99 -12.83
N VAL A 251 0.42 -26.21 -11.74
CA VAL A 251 0.71 -27.26 -10.75
C VAL A 251 -0.48 -28.12 -10.35
N GLY A 252 -1.58 -27.99 -11.09
CA GLY A 252 -2.72 -28.89 -10.94
C GLY A 252 -4.03 -28.19 -11.27
N THR A 253 -5.04 -28.52 -10.49
CA THR A 253 -6.42 -28.06 -10.67
C THR A 253 -6.90 -27.38 -9.41
N LEU A 254 -7.60 -26.26 -9.58
CA LEU A 254 -8.32 -25.56 -8.52
C LEU A 254 -9.49 -26.42 -8.01
N PRO A 255 -9.97 -26.21 -6.77
CA PRO A 255 -11.21 -26.84 -6.30
C PRO A 255 -12.41 -26.67 -7.25
N SER A 256 -12.50 -25.52 -7.93
CA SER A 256 -13.53 -25.25 -8.94
C SER A 256 -13.39 -26.04 -10.26
N GLY A 257 -12.28 -26.76 -10.46
CA GLY A 257 -11.97 -27.52 -11.69
C GLY A 257 -11.13 -26.76 -12.72
N GLY A 258 -10.85 -25.47 -12.50
CA GLY A 258 -9.95 -24.68 -13.37
C GLY A 258 -8.47 -25.02 -13.19
N THR A 259 -7.59 -24.49 -14.03
CA THR A 259 -6.13 -24.64 -13.87
C THR A 259 -5.66 -23.94 -12.60
N LEU A 260 -4.89 -24.64 -11.76
CA LEU A 260 -4.13 -24.02 -10.68
C LEU A 260 -2.74 -23.68 -11.20
N ALA A 261 -2.49 -22.38 -11.36
CA ALA A 261 -1.20 -21.83 -11.76
C ALA A 261 -0.80 -20.67 -10.84
N TYR A 262 0.50 -20.43 -10.76
CA TYR A 262 1.08 -19.29 -10.06
C TYR A 262 2.22 -18.72 -10.92
N GLN A 263 2.63 -17.50 -10.62
CA GLN A 263 3.80 -16.88 -11.20
C GLN A 263 4.94 -16.89 -10.18
N THR A 264 6.17 -17.17 -10.61
CA THR A 264 7.36 -17.08 -9.76
C THR A 264 8.57 -16.58 -10.53
N LEU A 265 9.52 -16.01 -9.79
CA LEU A 265 10.82 -15.62 -10.30
C LEU A 265 11.61 -16.85 -10.76
N VAL A 266 12.01 -16.85 -12.03
CA VAL A 266 12.69 -18.00 -12.67
C VAL A 266 14.13 -17.68 -13.06
N SER A 267 14.44 -16.44 -13.40
CA SER A 267 15.78 -15.99 -13.73
C SER A 267 16.01 -14.55 -13.22
N SER A 268 17.27 -14.19 -12.97
CA SER A 268 17.63 -12.87 -12.46
C SER A 268 19.04 -12.46 -12.88
N ALA A 269 19.27 -11.15 -13.00
CA ALA A 269 20.58 -10.55 -13.08
C ALA A 269 20.70 -9.44 -12.04
N HIS A 270 21.83 -9.40 -11.34
CA HIS A 270 22.21 -8.28 -10.47
C HIS A 270 23.26 -7.45 -11.22
N LEU A 271 22.86 -6.26 -11.65
CA LEU A 271 23.72 -5.40 -12.45
C LEU A 271 24.86 -4.82 -11.60
N PRO A 272 26.03 -4.54 -12.21
CA PRO A 272 27.06 -3.73 -11.55
C PRO A 272 26.51 -2.33 -11.26
N ALA A 273 27.16 -1.60 -10.36
CA ALA A 273 26.74 -0.24 -10.06
C ALA A 273 26.97 0.69 -11.26
N PHE A 274 26.05 1.61 -11.50
CA PHE A 274 26.14 2.59 -12.59
C PHE A 274 25.37 3.86 -12.24
N SER A 275 25.69 4.96 -12.94
CA SER A 275 25.01 6.24 -12.75
C SER A 275 23.93 6.42 -13.80
N PHE A 276 22.76 6.87 -13.37
CA PHE A 276 21.64 7.21 -14.25
C PHE A 276 20.74 8.25 -13.60
N THR A 277 20.40 9.30 -14.33
CA THR A 277 19.44 10.31 -13.90
C THR A 277 18.23 10.26 -14.83
N PRO A 278 17.04 9.87 -14.33
CA PRO A 278 15.82 9.94 -15.12
C PRO A 278 15.52 11.39 -15.51
N ASP A 279 15.54 11.70 -16.81
CA ASP A 279 15.17 13.02 -17.35
C ASP A 279 13.93 12.95 -18.27
N GLY A 280 13.35 11.75 -18.43
CA GLY A 280 12.20 11.47 -19.28
C GLY A 280 12.54 11.24 -20.76
N THR A 281 13.80 11.38 -21.15
CA THR A 281 14.26 11.30 -22.55
C THR A 281 15.43 10.34 -22.75
N THR A 282 16.37 10.31 -21.82
CA THR A 282 17.53 9.41 -21.81
C THR A 282 17.10 8.03 -21.35
N SER A 283 17.30 7.03 -22.21
CA SER A 283 16.94 5.64 -21.89
C SER A 283 17.80 5.06 -20.77
N LEU A 284 17.16 4.45 -19.78
CA LEU A 284 17.83 3.62 -18.77
C LEU A 284 18.49 2.43 -19.47
N PRO A 285 19.82 2.26 -19.39
CA PRO A 285 20.48 1.13 -20.03
C PRO A 285 20.27 -0.14 -19.19
N LEU A 286 19.50 -1.09 -19.72
CA LEU A 286 19.31 -2.42 -19.11
C LEU A 286 19.89 -3.50 -20.01
N ALA A 287 21.20 -3.71 -19.91
CA ALA A 287 21.90 -4.80 -20.60
C ALA A 287 22.27 -5.89 -19.60
N ALA A 288 21.71 -7.09 -19.76
CA ALA A 288 21.91 -8.19 -18.81
C ALA A 288 21.77 -9.57 -19.46
N THR A 289 22.60 -10.51 -19.01
CA THR A 289 22.36 -11.94 -19.20
C THR A 289 21.83 -12.52 -17.89
N LEU A 290 20.58 -12.98 -17.89
CA LEU A 290 19.94 -13.50 -16.68
C LEU A 290 20.42 -14.91 -16.39
N ASN A 291 20.53 -15.25 -15.11
CA ASN A 291 20.89 -16.59 -14.64
C ASN A 291 19.65 -17.26 -14.04
N PRO A 292 19.46 -18.57 -14.25
CA PRO A 292 18.40 -19.31 -13.57
C PRO A 292 18.50 -19.18 -12.05
N VAL A 293 17.37 -18.97 -11.40
CA VAL A 293 17.30 -18.81 -9.95
C VAL A 293 16.87 -20.12 -9.31
N ARG A 294 17.54 -20.47 -8.21
CA ARG A 294 17.21 -21.66 -7.42
C ARG A 294 15.76 -21.58 -6.93
N GLN A 295 14.98 -22.60 -7.27
CA GLN A 295 13.61 -22.76 -6.82
C GLN A 295 13.58 -23.40 -5.43
N THR A 296 12.91 -22.74 -4.50
CA THR A 296 12.71 -23.21 -3.12
C THR A 296 11.31 -23.80 -2.99
N PRO A 297 11.17 -25.13 -2.80
CA PRO A 297 9.87 -25.74 -2.67
C PRO A 297 9.25 -25.46 -1.29
N PHE A 298 7.92 -25.34 -1.26
CA PHE A 298 7.14 -25.25 -0.03
C PHE A 298 5.78 -25.92 -0.22
N SER A 299 5.17 -26.34 0.88
CA SER A 299 3.82 -26.87 0.90
C SER A 299 2.94 -25.96 1.73
N LEU A 300 1.68 -25.83 1.35
CA LEU A 300 0.69 -25.09 2.13
C LEU A 300 -0.65 -25.81 2.10
N GLU A 301 -1.49 -25.50 3.08
CA GLU A 301 -2.92 -25.81 3.06
C GLU A 301 -3.69 -24.49 3.20
N TRP A 302 -4.34 -24.03 2.14
CA TRP A 302 -5.19 -22.82 2.18
C TRP A 302 -6.65 -23.22 2.15
N ARG A 303 -7.33 -23.00 3.29
CA ARG A 303 -8.75 -23.32 3.47
C ARG A 303 -9.63 -22.14 3.07
N LEU A 304 -9.85 -21.96 1.77
CA LEU A 304 -10.69 -20.88 1.23
C LEU A 304 -12.10 -20.88 1.83
N ASN A 305 -12.64 -22.07 2.14
CA ASN A 305 -13.94 -22.25 2.79
C ASN A 305 -14.03 -21.65 4.21
N GLU A 306 -12.91 -21.55 4.91
CA GLU A 306 -12.87 -20.87 6.22
C GLU A 306 -12.92 -19.34 6.09
N PHE A 307 -12.63 -18.79 4.90
CA PHE A 307 -12.82 -17.39 4.57
C PHE A 307 -14.22 -17.15 3.99
N SER A 308 -14.65 -17.96 3.02
CA SER A 308 -15.89 -17.76 2.27
C SER A 308 -17.14 -17.76 3.16
N ARG A 309 -17.12 -18.50 4.28
CA ARG A 309 -18.20 -18.50 5.28
C ARG A 309 -18.51 -17.11 5.86
N TRP A 310 -17.54 -16.20 5.87
CA TRP A 310 -17.70 -14.84 6.42
C TRP A 310 -18.26 -13.82 5.41
N ARG A 311 -18.57 -14.26 4.18
CA ARG A 311 -19.09 -13.41 3.10
C ARG A 311 -20.28 -12.56 3.56
N THR A 312 -21.25 -13.15 4.26
CA THR A 312 -22.47 -12.45 4.69
C THR A 312 -22.22 -11.43 5.80
N ASP A 313 -21.21 -11.65 6.65
CA ASP A 313 -20.79 -10.68 7.66
C ASP A 313 -20.06 -9.49 7.01
N SER A 314 -19.30 -9.75 5.94
CA SER A 314 -18.67 -8.69 5.16
C SER A 314 -19.69 -7.84 4.40
N ASN A 315 -20.65 -8.47 3.72
CA ASN A 315 -21.83 -7.83 3.14
C ASN A 315 -22.90 -8.90 2.83
N PRO A 316 -24.17 -8.76 3.25
CA PRO A 316 -25.22 -9.77 3.05
C PRO A 316 -25.45 -10.17 1.59
N THR A 317 -25.22 -9.25 0.65
CA THR A 317 -25.37 -9.48 -0.80
C THR A 317 -24.02 -9.66 -1.52
N GLY A 318 -22.91 -9.57 -0.79
CA GLY A 318 -21.57 -9.63 -1.35
C GLY A 318 -21.27 -10.97 -2.02
N THR A 319 -20.42 -10.95 -3.03
CA THR A 319 -19.87 -12.13 -3.69
C THR A 319 -18.36 -12.21 -3.49
N ILE A 320 -17.79 -13.40 -3.68
CA ILE A 320 -16.34 -13.60 -3.58
C ILE A 320 -15.66 -12.88 -4.75
N GLY A 321 -14.69 -12.05 -4.42
CA GLY A 321 -13.85 -11.28 -5.35
C GLY A 321 -12.66 -12.10 -5.86
N TYR A 322 -11.62 -11.41 -6.30
CA TYR A 322 -10.35 -12.05 -6.61
C TYR A 322 -9.56 -12.22 -5.31
N SER A 323 -9.14 -13.44 -5.03
CA SER A 323 -8.29 -13.76 -3.89
C SER A 323 -6.88 -14.04 -4.38
N SER A 324 -5.88 -13.74 -3.57
CA SER A 324 -4.49 -13.91 -3.95
C SER A 324 -3.59 -14.29 -2.79
N MET A 325 -2.49 -14.94 -3.13
CA MET A 325 -1.36 -15.15 -2.25
C MET A 325 -0.10 -14.61 -2.93
N SER A 326 0.73 -13.88 -2.20
CA SER A 326 2.02 -13.41 -2.70
C SER A 326 3.13 -13.71 -1.70
N LEU A 327 4.33 -14.01 -2.20
CA LEU A 327 5.54 -14.04 -1.38
C LEU A 327 6.45 -12.91 -1.80
N LEU A 328 6.92 -12.14 -0.82
CA LEU A 328 7.75 -10.98 -1.04
C LEU A 328 9.05 -11.11 -0.23
N PRO A 329 10.18 -10.62 -0.75
CA PRO A 329 11.40 -10.58 0.03
C PRO A 329 11.30 -9.52 1.13
N ILE A 330 12.02 -9.74 2.23
CA ILE A 330 12.22 -8.77 3.30
C ILE A 330 13.70 -8.39 3.34
N PRO A 331 14.06 -7.26 2.74
CA PRO A 331 15.43 -6.76 2.78
C PRO A 331 15.88 -6.53 4.21
N PHE A 332 17.16 -6.83 4.46
CA PHE A 332 17.80 -6.61 5.76
C PHE A 332 17.21 -7.41 6.94
N GLY A 333 16.35 -8.40 6.65
CA GLY A 333 15.87 -9.38 7.63
C GLY A 333 14.69 -8.88 8.49
N TYR A 334 14.25 -9.72 9.44
CA TYR A 334 13.01 -9.51 10.20
C TYR A 334 13.12 -8.56 11.40
N GLN A 335 14.33 -8.10 11.75
CA GLN A 335 14.58 -7.36 13.00
C GLN A 335 13.71 -6.12 13.16
N HIS A 336 13.45 -5.43 12.04
CA HIS A 336 12.64 -4.22 11.99
C HIS A 336 11.30 -4.44 11.27
N GLY A 337 10.90 -5.71 11.12
CA GLY A 337 9.71 -6.06 10.37
C GLY A 337 9.90 -6.11 8.85
N TRP A 338 8.80 -6.01 8.11
CA TRP A 338 8.80 -5.96 6.64
C TRP A 338 8.86 -4.51 6.12
N VAL A 339 10.07 -3.97 5.99
CA VAL A 339 10.30 -2.59 5.51
C VAL A 339 10.58 -2.56 4.01
N GLY A 340 9.79 -1.76 3.29
CA GLY A 340 9.94 -1.55 1.86
C GLY A 340 9.43 -2.70 1.00
N TYR A 341 9.10 -2.38 -0.26
CA TYR A 341 8.59 -3.35 -1.22
C TYR A 341 9.63 -3.55 -2.33
N GLN A 342 9.94 -4.81 -2.64
CA GLN A 342 11.03 -5.19 -3.57
C GLN A 342 10.56 -6.21 -4.61
N GLY A 343 9.32 -6.05 -5.08
CA GLY A 343 8.69 -6.97 -6.02
C GLY A 343 8.34 -8.32 -5.42
N GLU A 344 7.87 -9.23 -6.26
CA GLU A 344 7.37 -10.53 -5.84
C GLU A 344 8.35 -11.66 -6.17
N LEU A 345 8.45 -12.62 -5.26
CA LEU A 345 9.07 -13.92 -5.50
C LEU A 345 8.05 -14.92 -6.08
N PHE A 346 6.78 -14.75 -5.70
CA PHE A 346 5.69 -15.65 -6.01
C PHE A 346 4.36 -14.88 -5.98
N ASN A 347 3.47 -15.19 -6.92
CA ASN A 347 2.09 -14.72 -6.95
C ASN A 347 1.13 -15.83 -7.39
N LEU A 348 0.07 -16.05 -6.63
CA LEU A 348 -1.05 -16.91 -6.99
C LEU A 348 -2.31 -16.05 -6.99
N TRP A 349 -2.98 -15.93 -8.13
CA TRP A 349 -4.27 -15.27 -8.25
C TRP A 349 -5.37 -16.29 -8.52
N LEU A 350 -6.42 -16.26 -7.71
CA LEU A 350 -7.57 -17.14 -7.86
C LEU A 350 -8.66 -16.46 -8.69
N PRO A 351 -9.40 -17.21 -9.52
CA PRO A 351 -10.59 -16.69 -10.18
C PRO A 351 -11.64 -16.29 -9.14
N ARG A 352 -12.61 -15.45 -9.55
CA ARG A 352 -13.71 -15.07 -8.65
C ARG A 352 -14.57 -16.27 -8.31
N GLY A 353 -15.01 -16.33 -7.05
CA GLY A 353 -15.85 -17.44 -6.59
C GLY A 353 -15.07 -18.68 -6.15
N GLU A 354 -13.73 -18.67 -6.20
CA GLU A 354 -12.95 -19.81 -5.77
C GLU A 354 -13.14 -20.10 -4.27
N ASP A 355 -13.45 -21.36 -3.96
CA ASP A 355 -13.82 -21.84 -2.64
C ASP A 355 -13.36 -23.30 -2.46
N GLY A 356 -13.21 -23.78 -1.22
CA GLY A 356 -12.69 -25.12 -0.92
C GLY A 356 -11.30 -25.10 -0.29
N VAL A 357 -10.46 -26.09 -0.60
CA VAL A 357 -9.13 -26.26 0.03
C VAL A 357 -8.06 -26.49 -1.04
N ILE A 358 -6.96 -25.73 -0.98
CA ILE A 358 -5.78 -25.89 -1.81
C ILE A 358 -4.66 -26.53 -0.96
N THR A 359 -4.19 -27.73 -1.33
CA THR A 359 -3.14 -28.49 -0.62
C THR A 359 -1.94 -28.82 -1.50
N ASN A 360 -1.51 -27.87 -2.33
CA ASN A 360 -0.48 -28.11 -3.34
C ASN A 360 0.92 -27.82 -2.81
N ARG A 361 1.90 -28.49 -3.45
CA ARG A 361 3.31 -28.15 -3.31
C ARG A 361 3.67 -27.12 -4.38
N PHE A 362 4.16 -25.99 -3.93
CA PHE A 362 4.61 -24.87 -4.75
C PHE A 362 6.14 -24.75 -4.69
N ALA A 363 6.70 -23.87 -5.50
CA ALA A 363 8.07 -23.43 -5.38
C ALA A 363 8.17 -21.93 -5.71
N TYR A 364 9.20 -21.27 -5.19
CA TYR A 364 9.52 -19.90 -5.60
C TYR A 364 11.02 -19.70 -5.81
N GLY A 365 11.39 -18.87 -6.79
CA GLY A 365 12.76 -18.41 -6.95
C GLY A 365 13.07 -17.25 -6.02
N ASN A 366 14.30 -17.22 -5.49
CA ASN A 366 14.81 -16.10 -4.70
C ASN A 366 16.26 -15.77 -5.11
N PRO A 367 16.52 -14.65 -5.80
CA PRO A 367 17.86 -14.23 -6.21
C PRO A 367 18.60 -13.39 -5.15
N TYR A 368 17.92 -13.05 -4.06
CA TYR A 368 18.42 -12.11 -3.05
C TYR A 368 19.33 -12.81 -2.03
N PRO A 369 20.14 -12.04 -1.27
CA PRO A 369 20.99 -12.60 -0.22
C PRO A 369 20.18 -13.43 0.80
N SER A 370 20.77 -14.50 1.33
CA SER A 370 20.11 -15.37 2.31
C SER A 370 19.82 -14.70 3.66
N SER A 371 20.38 -13.51 3.91
CA SER A 371 20.04 -12.67 5.06
C SER A 371 18.68 -11.97 4.93
N TRP A 372 18.13 -11.91 3.72
CA TRP A 372 16.79 -11.39 3.49
C TRP A 372 15.74 -12.41 3.92
N GLY A 373 14.69 -11.93 4.58
CA GLY A 373 13.54 -12.74 4.95
C GLY A 373 12.59 -12.95 3.76
N VAL A 374 11.52 -13.69 4.00
CA VAL A 374 10.39 -13.85 3.07
C VAL A 374 9.10 -13.70 3.87
N VAL A 375 8.25 -12.79 3.43
CA VAL A 375 6.89 -12.61 3.96
C VAL A 375 5.89 -13.22 3.00
N GLY A 376 4.86 -13.86 3.53
CA GLY A 376 3.69 -14.28 2.77
C GLY A 376 2.50 -13.39 3.07
N THR A 377 1.77 -13.01 2.02
CA THR A 377 0.55 -12.22 2.13
C THR A 377 -0.60 -12.98 1.51
N ILE A 378 -1.75 -12.95 2.18
CA ILE A 378 -3.00 -13.58 1.76
C ILE A 378 -4.07 -12.51 1.75
N SER A 379 -4.78 -12.40 0.64
CA SER A 379 -5.95 -11.56 0.50
C SER A 379 -7.11 -12.41 0.01
N TYR A 380 -8.17 -12.51 0.81
CA TYR A 380 -9.43 -13.13 0.40
C TYR A 380 -10.52 -12.06 0.27
N SER A 381 -10.99 -11.83 -0.95
CA SER A 381 -11.78 -10.63 -1.27
C SER A 381 -13.28 -10.89 -1.32
N PHE A 382 -14.06 -9.89 -0.91
CA PHE A 382 -15.50 -9.79 -1.09
C PHE A 382 -15.86 -8.48 -1.80
N ARG A 383 -16.93 -8.49 -2.59
CA ARG A 383 -17.37 -7.31 -3.33
C ARG A 383 -18.87 -7.31 -3.59
N SER A 384 -19.43 -6.14 -3.90
CA SER A 384 -20.77 -6.03 -4.45
C SER A 384 -20.86 -6.78 -5.79
N PRO A 385 -21.95 -7.54 -6.04
CA PRO A 385 -22.19 -8.18 -7.34
C PRO A 385 -22.49 -7.14 -8.42
N THR A 386 -23.22 -6.08 -8.07
CA THR A 386 -23.64 -5.02 -8.99
C THR A 386 -22.72 -3.81 -8.84
N PRO A 387 -22.16 -3.27 -9.94
CA PRO A 387 -21.38 -2.05 -9.86
C PRO A 387 -22.26 -0.83 -9.59
N VAL A 388 -21.68 0.19 -8.98
CA VAL A 388 -22.22 1.54 -9.00
C VAL A 388 -21.48 2.35 -10.04
N ILE A 389 -22.23 2.97 -10.95
CA ILE A 389 -21.67 3.75 -12.05
C ILE A 389 -21.64 5.22 -11.66
N VAL A 390 -20.45 5.82 -11.72
CA VAL A 390 -20.26 7.27 -11.55
C VAL A 390 -19.55 7.80 -12.79
N GLY A 391 -20.25 8.61 -13.59
CA GLY A 391 -19.78 8.97 -14.93
C GLY A 391 -19.61 7.72 -15.79
N THR A 392 -18.38 7.47 -16.27
CA THR A 392 -18.03 6.28 -17.08
C THR A 392 -17.35 5.17 -16.27
N ARG A 393 -17.12 5.39 -14.96
CA ARG A 393 -16.39 4.46 -14.09
C ARG A 393 -17.35 3.57 -13.31
N ALA A 394 -17.09 2.27 -13.37
CA ALA A 394 -17.76 1.28 -12.54
C ALA A 394 -17.00 1.08 -11.21
N HIS A 395 -17.72 1.18 -10.11
CA HIS A 395 -17.22 0.93 -8.76
C HIS A 395 -17.85 -0.31 -8.17
N TYR A 396 -17.04 -1.17 -7.56
CA TYR A 396 -17.52 -2.33 -6.81
C TYR A 396 -17.11 -2.14 -5.36
N PRO A 397 -18.00 -1.62 -4.49
CA PRO A 397 -17.76 -1.62 -3.05
C PRO A 397 -17.26 -2.99 -2.59
N SER A 398 -16.20 -3.01 -1.79
CA SER A 398 -15.47 -4.24 -1.47
C SER A 398 -14.81 -4.18 -0.10
N GLY A 399 -14.47 -5.35 0.41
CA GLY A 399 -13.69 -5.57 1.61
C GLY A 399 -12.93 -6.89 1.50
N ASN A 400 -11.87 -7.04 2.28
CA ASN A 400 -11.04 -8.23 2.26
C ASN A 400 -10.88 -8.81 3.68
N ILE A 401 -10.53 -10.08 3.74
CA ILE A 401 -9.78 -10.63 4.87
C ILE A 401 -8.32 -10.69 4.42
N PHE A 402 -7.44 -10.15 5.25
CA PHE A 402 -6.03 -9.98 4.94
C PHE A 402 -5.18 -10.61 6.04
N ILE A 403 -4.17 -11.38 5.65
CA ILE A 403 -3.19 -12.00 6.55
C ILE A 403 -1.81 -11.76 5.95
N THR A 404 -0.87 -11.30 6.76
CA THR A 404 0.53 -11.14 6.37
C THR A 404 1.40 -11.61 7.52
N ASP A 405 2.29 -12.56 7.27
CA ASP A 405 3.20 -13.09 8.27
C ASP A 405 4.48 -13.59 7.59
N ARG A 406 5.49 -13.89 8.38
CA ARG A 406 6.69 -14.58 7.93
C ARG A 406 6.30 -15.88 7.24
N MET A 407 6.98 -16.22 6.16
CA MET A 407 6.63 -17.37 5.35
C MET A 407 6.64 -18.69 6.15
N ASP A 408 7.62 -18.87 7.04
CA ASP A 408 7.73 -20.03 7.92
C ASP A 408 6.57 -20.17 8.90
N HIS A 409 6.03 -19.06 9.40
CA HIS A 409 4.86 -19.06 10.27
C HIS A 409 3.56 -19.26 9.49
N LEU A 410 3.41 -18.58 8.35
CA LEU A 410 2.20 -18.64 7.53
C LEU A 410 1.88 -20.06 7.07
N ILE A 411 2.91 -20.85 6.75
CA ILE A 411 2.76 -22.24 6.27
C ILE A 411 2.94 -23.29 7.38
N ALA A 412 3.11 -22.89 8.65
CA ALA A 412 3.27 -23.83 9.76
C ALA A 412 2.01 -24.67 10.03
N GLY A 413 0.86 -24.24 9.51
CA GLY A 413 -0.42 -24.96 9.57
C GLY A 413 -1.38 -24.48 8.48
N PRO A 414 -2.66 -24.90 8.53
CA PRO A 414 -3.66 -24.45 7.58
C PRO A 414 -3.90 -22.94 7.66
N ILE A 415 -3.81 -22.27 6.52
CA ILE A 415 -4.10 -20.84 6.37
C ILE A 415 -5.61 -20.63 6.47
N GLN A 416 -6.02 -19.92 7.51
CA GLN A 416 -7.41 -19.60 7.83
C GLN A 416 -7.47 -18.27 8.62
N PRO A 417 -8.59 -17.54 8.60
CA PRO A 417 -8.70 -16.26 9.31
C PRO A 417 -8.70 -16.44 10.83
N ALA A 418 -8.00 -15.56 11.55
CA ALA A 418 -8.05 -15.46 13.02
C ALA A 418 -9.12 -14.49 13.54
N ILE A 419 -9.59 -13.58 12.68
CA ILE A 419 -10.66 -12.61 12.98
C ILE A 419 -11.70 -12.60 11.86
N SER A 420 -12.98 -12.42 12.21
CA SER A 420 -14.07 -12.25 11.24
C SER A 420 -14.33 -10.76 10.95
N PRO A 421 -15.04 -10.42 9.86
CA PRO A 421 -15.53 -9.07 9.63
C PRO A 421 -16.36 -8.52 10.81
N PRO A 422 -16.37 -7.19 11.02
CA PRO A 422 -17.42 -6.54 11.82
C PRO A 422 -18.80 -6.82 11.23
N ARG A 423 -19.86 -6.70 12.04
CA ARG A 423 -21.23 -7.09 11.68
C ARG A 423 -22.20 -5.93 11.81
N GLU A 424 -23.40 -6.07 11.23
CA GLU A 424 -24.49 -5.10 11.38
C GLU A 424 -24.06 -3.64 11.14
N LEU A 425 -23.34 -3.38 10.04
CA LEU A 425 -22.92 -2.02 9.69
C LEU A 425 -24.15 -1.12 9.49
N ARG A 426 -24.14 0.04 10.13
CA ARG A 426 -25.20 1.03 10.09
C ARG A 426 -24.65 2.42 9.86
N ILE A 427 -25.44 3.22 9.16
CA ILE A 427 -25.24 4.66 8.97
C ILE A 427 -26.46 5.33 9.57
N ASP A 428 -26.29 6.24 10.52
CA ASP A 428 -27.36 6.92 11.26
C ASP A 428 -28.39 5.96 11.89
N GLY A 429 -27.91 4.81 12.38
CA GLY A 429 -28.74 3.77 12.98
C GLY A 429 -29.56 2.93 11.98
N VAL A 430 -29.51 3.25 10.69
CA VAL A 430 -30.15 2.48 9.60
C VAL A 430 -29.15 1.53 8.98
N ASP A 431 -29.61 0.35 8.55
CA ASP A 431 -28.81 -0.63 7.83
C ASP A 431 -28.02 0.00 6.67
N ALA A 432 -26.71 -0.21 6.64
CA ALA A 432 -25.81 0.33 5.63
C ALA A 432 -25.68 -0.56 4.38
N TYR A 433 -26.26 -1.76 4.36
CA TYR A 433 -26.18 -2.67 3.22
C TYR A 433 -27.20 -2.37 2.12
N VAL A 434 -28.01 -1.31 2.29
CA VAL A 434 -28.98 -0.82 1.30
C VAL A 434 -28.61 0.60 0.87
N SER A 435 -28.55 0.84 -0.44
CA SER A 435 -28.23 2.17 -0.96
C SER A 435 -29.31 3.19 -0.62
N ARG A 436 -28.91 4.38 -0.18
CA ARG A 436 -29.85 5.45 0.19
C ARG A 436 -29.21 6.84 0.17
N VAL A 437 -30.04 7.87 0.16
CA VAL A 437 -29.62 9.23 0.51
C VAL A 437 -29.62 9.36 2.04
N VAL A 438 -28.56 9.91 2.61
CA VAL A 438 -28.47 10.17 4.06
C VAL A 438 -29.13 11.51 4.40
N GLY A 439 -29.53 11.70 5.67
CA GLY A 439 -30.19 12.94 6.10
C GLY A 439 -29.23 14.06 6.47
N THR A 440 -27.92 13.78 6.53
CA THR A 440 -26.88 14.69 7.02
C THR A 440 -25.54 14.43 6.33
N ASN A 441 -24.69 15.46 6.25
CA ASN A 441 -23.29 15.34 5.82
C ASN A 441 -22.34 14.92 6.96
N GLN A 442 -22.89 14.62 8.14
CA GLN A 442 -22.17 14.17 9.34
C GLN A 442 -22.73 12.85 9.87
N PRO A 443 -22.74 11.78 9.06
CA PRO A 443 -23.33 10.53 9.49
C PRO A 443 -22.59 9.93 10.68
N VAL A 444 -23.35 9.21 11.52
CA VAL A 444 -22.78 8.30 12.52
C VAL A 444 -22.64 6.93 11.88
N ILE A 445 -21.42 6.43 11.78
CA ILE A 445 -21.12 5.08 11.33
C ILE A 445 -21.01 4.21 12.57
N SER A 446 -21.77 3.11 12.62
CA SER A 446 -21.75 2.18 13.76
C SER A 446 -21.81 0.73 13.29
N TRP A 447 -21.25 -0.19 14.06
CA TRP A 447 -21.19 -1.61 13.75
C TRP A 447 -21.27 -2.44 15.03
N ARG A 448 -21.31 -3.76 14.87
CA ARG A 448 -21.09 -4.73 15.95
C ARG A 448 -19.75 -5.40 15.77
N ALA A 449 -19.18 -5.84 16.90
CA ALA A 449 -17.92 -6.55 16.91
C ALA A 449 -17.97 -7.85 16.08
N PRO A 450 -16.80 -8.29 15.56
CA PRO A 450 -16.61 -9.60 14.96
C PRO A 450 -17.24 -10.74 15.77
N ALA A 451 -17.69 -11.79 15.08
CA ALA A 451 -18.15 -13.01 15.73
C ALA A 451 -16.97 -13.90 16.19
N MET A 452 -15.82 -13.76 15.54
CA MET A 452 -14.57 -14.47 15.83
C MET A 452 -13.42 -13.45 15.92
N GLY A 453 -12.56 -13.62 16.91
CA GLY A 453 -11.46 -12.69 17.20
C GLY A 453 -11.92 -11.44 17.95
N ALA A 454 -10.98 -10.75 18.59
CA ALA A 454 -11.22 -9.50 19.29
C ALA A 454 -10.30 -8.42 18.69
N PRO A 455 -10.83 -7.44 17.96
CA PRO A 455 -9.99 -6.44 17.32
C PRO A 455 -9.28 -5.58 18.36
N ARG A 456 -8.03 -5.23 18.07
CA ARG A 456 -7.25 -4.24 18.81
C ARG A 456 -7.59 -2.84 18.37
N ASN A 457 -7.92 -2.68 17.09
CA ASN A 457 -8.30 -1.42 16.49
C ASN A 457 -9.36 -1.66 15.41
N TYR A 458 -10.15 -0.62 15.12
CA TYR A 458 -10.94 -0.55 13.90
C TYR A 458 -10.43 0.58 13.01
N VAL A 459 -10.53 0.36 11.69
CA VAL A 459 -10.34 1.42 10.68
C VAL A 459 -11.64 1.63 9.94
N VAL A 460 -12.25 2.81 10.12
CA VAL A 460 -13.41 3.24 9.34
C VAL A 460 -12.91 4.04 8.13
N SER A 461 -13.02 3.45 6.94
CA SER A 461 -12.70 4.11 5.69
C SER A 461 -13.98 4.61 5.01
N VAL A 462 -14.02 5.90 4.66
CA VAL A 462 -15.11 6.48 3.86
C VAL A 462 -14.55 6.83 2.49
N LEU A 463 -15.04 6.15 1.45
CA LEU A 463 -14.48 6.19 0.10
C LEU A 463 -15.42 6.93 -0.85
N GLN A 464 -14.94 8.03 -1.44
CA GLN A 464 -15.69 8.86 -2.39
C GLN A 464 -15.69 8.26 -3.79
N LEU A 465 -16.85 7.92 -4.32
CA LEU A 465 -16.95 7.44 -5.69
C LEU A 465 -16.85 8.60 -6.68
N ILE A 466 -15.82 8.55 -7.53
CA ILE A 466 -15.51 9.59 -8.53
C ILE A 466 -15.55 9.02 -9.95
N SER A 467 -15.73 9.89 -10.94
CA SER A 467 -15.85 9.50 -12.36
C SER A 467 -14.52 9.24 -13.05
N THR A 468 -13.43 9.80 -12.54
CA THR A 468 -12.08 9.63 -13.10
C THR A 468 -11.47 8.31 -12.64
N PHE A 469 -10.43 7.83 -13.31
CA PHE A 469 -9.66 6.64 -12.89
C PHE A 469 -8.58 6.96 -11.85
N THR A 470 -8.55 8.19 -11.32
CA THR A 470 -7.62 8.57 -10.25
C THR A 470 -7.94 7.83 -8.96
N ALA A 471 -6.98 7.83 -8.02
CA ALA A 471 -7.19 7.26 -6.70
C ALA A 471 -8.42 7.87 -6.02
N THR A 472 -9.29 7.01 -5.52
CA THR A 472 -10.54 7.35 -4.85
C THR A 472 -10.23 8.11 -3.55
N PRO A 473 -10.69 9.36 -3.38
CA PRO A 473 -10.54 10.10 -2.13
C PRO A 473 -11.07 9.28 -0.97
N THR A 474 -10.23 9.06 0.03
CA THR A 474 -10.54 8.20 1.18
C THR A 474 -10.22 8.93 2.47
N LEU A 475 -11.19 9.01 3.36
CA LEU A 475 -11.01 9.41 4.76
C LEU A 475 -10.83 8.16 5.61
N ARG A 476 -9.90 8.16 6.56
CA ARG A 476 -9.68 7.01 7.46
C ARG A 476 -9.72 7.44 8.92
N PHE A 477 -10.52 6.74 9.72
CA PHE A 477 -10.61 6.92 11.15
C PHE A 477 -10.12 5.65 11.84
N TYR A 478 -9.05 5.78 12.61
CA TYR A 478 -8.49 4.73 13.45
C TYR A 478 -9.05 4.92 14.85
N VAL A 479 -9.70 3.88 15.36
CA VAL A 479 -10.27 3.89 16.71
C VAL A 479 -9.88 2.63 17.48
N PRO A 480 -9.77 2.70 18.81
CA PRO A 480 -9.51 1.52 19.63
C PRO A 480 -10.55 0.41 19.43
N GLY A 481 -10.15 -0.83 19.67
CA GLY A 481 -10.98 -2.03 19.43
C GLY A 481 -12.22 -2.17 20.31
N ASP A 482 -12.34 -1.36 21.37
CA ASP A 482 -13.55 -1.25 22.20
C ASP A 482 -14.58 -0.27 21.62
N ARG A 483 -14.24 0.46 20.54
CA ARG A 483 -15.15 1.37 19.85
C ARG A 483 -15.91 0.67 18.74
N THR A 484 -17.21 0.94 18.68
CA THR A 484 -18.11 0.39 17.66
C THR A 484 -18.90 1.46 16.90
N GLN A 485 -18.50 2.72 17.05
CA GLN A 485 -19.09 3.83 16.33
C GLN A 485 -18.09 4.97 16.15
N VAL A 486 -18.26 5.72 15.06
CA VAL A 486 -17.54 6.97 14.76
C VAL A 486 -18.54 7.99 14.23
N ARG A 487 -18.52 9.20 14.79
CA ARG A 487 -19.18 10.37 14.22
C ARG A 487 -18.16 11.09 13.34
N LEU A 488 -18.52 11.34 12.08
CA LEU A 488 -17.67 12.12 11.19
C LEU A 488 -17.66 13.60 11.59
N PRO A 489 -16.49 14.27 11.64
CA PRO A 489 -16.43 15.72 11.79
C PRO A 489 -17.26 16.49 10.74
N PRO A 490 -17.74 17.70 11.09
CA PRO A 490 -18.45 18.57 10.15
C PRO A 490 -17.60 18.92 8.93
N GLY A 491 -18.24 18.96 7.76
CA GLY A 491 -17.65 19.45 6.51
C GLY A 491 -16.75 18.46 5.77
N LEU A 492 -16.67 17.20 6.20
CA LEU A 492 -15.82 16.19 5.53
C LEU A 492 -16.43 15.59 4.27
N LEU A 493 -17.76 15.45 4.23
CA LEU A 493 -18.46 14.91 3.08
C LEU A 493 -19.00 16.04 2.21
N LEU A 494 -18.65 16.01 0.92
CA LEU A 494 -19.17 16.94 -0.09
C LEU A 494 -20.66 16.65 -0.35
N PRO A 495 -21.53 17.67 -0.43
CA PRO A 495 -22.95 17.53 -0.78
C PRO A 495 -23.17 16.81 -2.12
N GLY A 496 -24.32 16.15 -2.27
CA GLY A 496 -24.71 15.43 -3.50
C GLY A 496 -23.72 14.36 -4.01
N THR A 497 -22.77 13.93 -3.19
CA THR A 497 -21.69 13.02 -3.58
C THR A 497 -21.93 11.60 -3.05
N SER A 498 -21.55 10.61 -3.85
CA SER A 498 -21.72 9.20 -3.51
C SER A 498 -20.47 8.62 -2.83
N TYR A 499 -20.69 7.87 -1.75
CA TYR A 499 -19.64 7.23 -0.96
C TYR A 499 -20.03 5.79 -0.62
N TYR A 500 -19.06 4.98 -0.21
CA TYR A 500 -19.32 3.80 0.61
C TYR A 500 -18.39 3.77 1.81
N VAL A 501 -18.80 3.06 2.86
CA VAL A 501 -18.05 2.85 4.08
C VAL A 501 -17.47 1.45 4.08
N ARG A 502 -16.22 1.33 4.52
CA ARG A 502 -15.61 0.05 4.92
C ARG A 502 -15.16 0.15 6.37
N VAL A 503 -15.49 -0.85 7.16
CA VAL A 503 -14.98 -0.98 8.54
C VAL A 503 -14.11 -2.22 8.60
N THR A 504 -12.83 -2.01 8.92
CA THR A 504 -11.82 -3.05 9.08
C THR A 504 -11.67 -3.35 10.56
N ALA A 505 -11.83 -4.60 10.97
CA ALA A 505 -11.37 -5.12 12.26
C ALA A 505 -9.91 -5.56 12.12
N ASP A 506 -9.02 -5.06 12.97
CA ASP A 506 -7.59 -5.37 12.96
C ASP A 506 -7.19 -6.06 14.27
N ASP A 507 -6.55 -7.22 14.18
CA ASP A 507 -6.04 -8.02 15.31
C ASP A 507 -4.51 -8.12 15.32
N SER A 508 -3.82 -7.23 14.58
CA SER A 508 -2.37 -7.26 14.47
C SER A 508 -1.76 -6.94 15.84
N PRO A 509 -1.02 -7.87 16.49
CA PRO A 509 -0.64 -7.77 17.89
C PRO A 509 0.33 -6.63 18.18
N ASN A 510 1.12 -6.25 17.18
CA ASN A 510 2.21 -5.30 17.30
C ASN A 510 1.84 -3.91 16.74
N TYR A 511 0.64 -3.73 16.19
CA TYR A 511 0.23 -2.49 15.54
C TYR A 511 -0.61 -1.59 16.46
N GLU A 512 -0.16 -0.35 16.67
CA GLU A 512 -0.82 0.64 17.53
C GLU A 512 -1.03 1.99 16.80
N PRO A 513 -2.10 2.12 15.98
CA PRO A 513 -2.37 3.34 15.23
C PRO A 513 -2.68 4.57 16.08
N SER A 514 -3.06 4.39 17.35
CA SER A 514 -3.29 5.47 18.29
C SER A 514 -2.00 6.16 18.76
N ARG A 515 -0.83 5.63 18.39
CA ARG A 515 0.48 6.18 18.76
C ARG A 515 1.45 6.26 17.57
N ALA A 516 1.55 5.22 16.74
CA ALA A 516 2.50 5.12 15.64
C ALA A 516 1.86 4.52 14.38
N PRO A 517 1.04 5.29 13.64
CA PRO A 517 0.14 4.75 12.62
C PRO A 517 0.78 4.40 11.29
N TYR A 518 2.03 4.81 11.01
CA TYR A 518 2.67 4.52 9.73
C TYR A 518 3.64 3.35 9.77
N VAL A 519 3.78 2.70 10.92
CA VAL A 519 4.56 1.48 11.12
C VAL A 519 3.58 0.30 11.23
N THR A 520 2.94 -0.04 10.09
CA THR A 520 1.78 -0.96 10.03
C THR A 520 2.20 -2.42 9.78
N ALA A 521 2.07 -2.90 8.53
CA ALA A 521 2.42 -4.22 8.04
C ALA A 521 3.92 -4.55 8.13
N GLU A 522 4.74 -3.56 8.46
CA GLU A 522 6.11 -3.77 8.91
C GLU A 522 6.09 -4.68 10.14
N LEU A 523 5.17 -4.49 11.07
CA LEU A 523 5.09 -5.26 12.31
C LEU A 523 4.26 -6.54 12.13
N LEU A 524 4.95 -7.60 11.70
CA LEU A 524 4.35 -8.94 11.52
C LEU A 524 3.95 -9.59 12.87
N PRO A 525 2.89 -10.42 12.90
CA PRO A 525 1.91 -10.63 11.83
C PRO A 525 0.91 -9.46 11.73
N ALA A 526 0.40 -9.22 10.52
CA ALA A 526 -0.72 -8.33 10.29
C ALA A 526 -1.96 -9.13 9.87
N VAL A 527 -3.09 -8.91 10.57
CA VAL A 527 -4.33 -9.66 10.34
C VAL A 527 -5.52 -8.73 10.45
N SER A 528 -6.37 -8.73 9.41
CA SER A 528 -7.57 -7.89 9.40
C SER A 528 -8.73 -8.51 8.62
N ALA A 529 -9.95 -8.03 8.90
CA ALA A 529 -11.16 -8.44 8.21
C ALA A 529 -12.14 -7.27 8.02
N ASP A 530 -12.71 -7.15 6.83
CA ASP A 530 -13.53 -6.01 6.45
C ASP A 530 -15.03 -6.34 6.32
N THR A 531 -15.87 -5.41 6.78
CA THR A 531 -17.26 -5.27 6.33
C THR A 531 -17.41 -3.99 5.52
N PHE A 532 -18.31 -3.96 4.54
CA PHE A 532 -18.51 -2.81 3.67
C PHE A 532 -19.98 -2.55 3.36
N SER A 533 -20.34 -1.27 3.29
CA SER A 533 -21.70 -0.81 3.02
C SER A 533 -22.05 -0.89 1.53
N ALA A 534 -23.34 -0.77 1.23
CA ALA A 534 -23.79 -0.27 -0.06
C ALA A 534 -23.43 1.22 -0.23
N VAL A 535 -23.71 1.78 -1.40
CA VAL A 535 -23.43 3.20 -1.67
C VAL A 535 -24.47 4.08 -1.03
N PHE A 536 -24.03 5.14 -0.36
CA PHE A 536 -24.91 6.19 0.13
C PHE A 536 -24.54 7.54 -0.52
N THR A 537 -25.52 8.41 -0.68
CA THR A 537 -25.34 9.75 -1.23
C THR A 537 -25.67 10.78 -0.15
N THR A 538 -24.83 11.79 -0.01
CA THR A 538 -25.09 12.93 0.86
C THR A 538 -26.23 13.81 0.32
N PRO A 539 -26.98 14.51 1.17
CA PRO A 539 -28.01 15.47 0.76
C PRO A 539 -27.49 16.58 -0.17
#